data_AF-A0A2A9E6L7-F1
#
_entry.id   AF-A0A2A9E6L7-F1
#
_cell.length_a   1.000
_cell.length_b   1.000
_cell.length_c   1.000
_cell.angle_alpha   90.00
_cell.angle_beta   90.00
_cell.angle_gamma   90.00
#
_symmetry.space_group_name_H-M   'P 1'
#
loop_
_entity.id
_entity.type
_entity.pdbx_description
1 polymer ?
#
loop_
_entity_poly.entity_id
_entity_poly.type
_entity_poly.pdbx_seq_one_letter_code
_entity_poly.pdbx_strand_id
1 'polypeptide(L)'
;MTTEEPLAPRRTSRRRPLRRSLVGTVAATSILALGMTALPAVAAGTTLADAADGSGRYFGAAIAAHKLDDSTYSTIANREFSMITAENEMKIDATEPSQGQFSYTDGDRIVSWALSNGKQVRGHTLAWHSQQPGWMQAMSGTALRDAMLDHVTQVATHYKGKIYAWDVVNEAFADGSSGARRDSNLQRTGDDWIEASFRAARAADPAAKLCYNDYNTDDWSHAKTQAVYTMVKDFKDRGVPIDCVGFQSHFNSQSPVPSDYQTTLQSFADLGVDVQITELDIEGSGTSQAQQYQHVVQACQAVDRCTGISVWGVRDTDSWRASGTPLLFDGDGTKNAAYTAVLDQLNSVTTEPTPTPTPVPTPTPTPTPTPVPTPTPTPEPGDGCTAALSVANSWPGGYQASVTVSAGPTAISGWSVTLPAGTTVGQVWNGQLSGSTVTNAPYNATVAAGSSTTFGLIGAGTAPAPSAVSCTTG
;
A
#
# COMPACT_ATOMS: atom_id res chain seq x y z
N MET A 1 -83.60 13.30 -29.76
CA MET A 1 -83.91 14.50 -30.57
C MET A 1 -82.60 15.23 -30.79
N THR A 2 -81.88 14.91 -31.86
CA THR A 2 -81.95 15.57 -33.18
C THR A 2 -81.68 17.07 -33.10
N THR A 3 -80.55 17.48 -33.69
CA THR A 3 -80.34 18.53 -34.72
C THR A 3 -78.98 19.18 -34.46
N GLU A 4 -77.94 18.86 -35.24
CA GLU A 4 -77.59 19.44 -36.56
C GLU A 4 -77.12 20.91 -36.50
N GLU A 5 -75.88 21.06 -36.97
CA GLU A 5 -75.10 22.19 -37.52
C GLU A 5 -75.93 23.27 -38.29
N PRO A 6 -75.42 24.48 -38.67
CA PRO A 6 -74.21 24.59 -39.52
C PRO A 6 -73.43 25.94 -39.67
N LEU A 7 -72.28 25.81 -40.36
CA LEU A 7 -71.70 26.65 -41.45
C LEU A 7 -71.10 28.07 -41.22
N ALA A 8 -69.82 28.17 -41.62
CA ALA A 8 -68.99 29.37 -41.89
C ALA A 8 -69.40 30.14 -43.18
N PRO A 9 -68.85 31.34 -43.56
CA PRO A 9 -67.52 31.40 -44.21
C PRO A 9 -66.70 32.75 -44.21
N ARG A 10 -65.41 32.58 -44.53
CA ARG A 10 -64.38 33.46 -45.16
C ARG A 10 -64.73 34.90 -45.61
N ARG A 11 -63.78 35.84 -45.41
CA ARG A 11 -62.99 36.48 -46.50
C ARG A 11 -61.81 37.36 -46.03
N THR A 12 -60.85 37.43 -46.93
CA THR A 12 -59.48 37.99 -46.92
C THR A 12 -59.39 39.51 -47.08
N SER A 13 -58.30 40.16 -46.59
CA SER A 13 -57.52 41.17 -47.37
C SER A 13 -56.30 41.74 -46.61
N ARG A 14 -55.19 41.84 -47.36
CA ARG A 14 -53.86 42.45 -47.11
C ARG A 14 -53.86 43.88 -46.52
N ARG A 15 -52.80 44.23 -45.76
CA ARG A 15 -51.70 45.18 -46.12
C ARG A 15 -50.82 45.54 -44.90
N ARG A 16 -49.49 45.48 -45.07
CA ARG A 16 -48.43 46.10 -44.24
C ARG A 16 -48.33 47.62 -44.56
N PRO A 17 -47.46 48.44 -43.91
CA PRO A 17 -46.80 48.37 -42.58
C PRO A 17 -46.93 49.71 -41.81
N LEU A 18 -46.44 49.82 -40.57
CA LEU A 18 -45.69 51.01 -40.09
C LEU A 18 -45.06 50.77 -38.71
N ARG A 19 -43.81 51.20 -38.62
CA ARG A 19 -42.91 51.17 -37.47
C ARG A 19 -43.46 51.98 -36.30
N ARG A 20 -43.37 51.43 -35.08
CA ARG A 20 -43.18 52.21 -33.85
C ARG A 20 -42.24 51.45 -32.93
N SER A 21 -41.08 52.05 -32.72
CA SER A 21 -40.10 51.68 -31.72
C SER A 21 -40.71 51.82 -30.33
N LEU A 22 -40.64 50.77 -29.52
CA LEU A 22 -40.70 50.90 -28.06
C LEU A 22 -39.46 50.20 -27.50
N VAL A 23 -38.65 51.00 -26.82
CA VAL A 23 -37.52 50.56 -25.99
C VAL A 23 -38.10 49.75 -24.85
N GLY A 24 -37.83 48.45 -24.83
CA GLY A 24 -38.16 47.53 -23.75
C GLY A 24 -36.86 46.95 -23.20
N THR A 25 -36.53 47.34 -21.98
CA THR A 25 -35.42 46.85 -21.16
C THR A 25 -35.39 45.31 -21.13
N VAL A 26 -34.30 44.73 -21.62
CA VAL A 26 -34.00 43.30 -21.54
C VAL A 26 -33.60 42.99 -20.10
N ALA A 27 -34.50 42.38 -19.33
CA ALA A 27 -34.11 41.60 -18.16
C ALA A 27 -33.84 40.17 -18.64
N ALA A 28 -32.57 39.88 -18.98
CA ALA A 28 -32.14 38.53 -19.29
C ALA A 28 -32.00 37.74 -17.97
N THR A 29 -33.06 37.03 -17.57
CA THR A 29 -32.93 35.91 -16.63
C THR A 29 -32.35 34.72 -17.38
N SER A 30 -31.02 34.69 -17.49
CA SER A 30 -30.27 33.51 -17.91
C SER A 30 -30.35 32.46 -16.80
N ILE A 31 -31.32 31.55 -16.89
CA ILE A 31 -31.28 30.29 -16.15
C ILE A 31 -30.14 29.48 -16.80
N LEU A 32 -28.93 29.57 -16.24
CA LEU A 32 -27.89 28.60 -16.52
C LEU A 32 -28.36 27.27 -15.93
N ALA A 33 -28.98 26.44 -16.75
CA ALA A 33 -29.04 25.01 -16.49
C ALA A 33 -27.59 24.50 -16.57
N LEU A 34 -26.90 24.44 -15.44
CA LEU A 34 -25.71 23.61 -15.32
C LEU A 34 -26.18 22.19 -15.62
N GLY A 35 -25.90 21.72 -16.84
CA GLY A 35 -25.98 20.31 -17.15
C GLY A 35 -25.01 19.60 -16.22
N MET A 36 -25.52 19.04 -15.12
CA MET A 36 -24.83 17.98 -14.40
C MET A 36 -24.69 16.84 -15.39
N THR A 37 -23.55 16.77 -16.06
CA THR A 37 -23.13 15.53 -16.71
C THR A 37 -22.94 14.54 -15.57
N ALA A 38 -23.95 13.70 -15.35
CA ALA A 38 -23.79 12.53 -14.49
C ALA A 38 -22.58 11.78 -15.04
N LEU A 39 -21.53 11.70 -14.22
CA LEU A 39 -20.44 10.77 -14.50
C LEU A 39 -21.10 9.38 -14.63
N PRO A 40 -20.71 8.57 -15.63
CA PRO A 40 -21.28 7.24 -15.74
C PRO A 40 -21.04 6.53 -14.41
N ALA A 41 -22.12 6.02 -13.80
CA ALA A 41 -22.02 5.16 -12.63
C ALA A 41 -21.07 4.02 -13.01
N VAL A 42 -20.01 3.82 -12.22
CA VAL A 42 -19.11 2.69 -12.41
C VAL A 42 -19.97 1.44 -12.23
N ALA A 43 -20.00 0.56 -13.23
CA ALA A 43 -20.81 -0.65 -13.15
C ALA A 43 -20.31 -1.51 -11.97
N ALA A 44 -21.23 -2.04 -11.18
CA ALA A 44 -20.89 -2.97 -10.11
C ALA A 44 -20.11 -4.18 -10.67
N GLY A 45 -19.04 -4.57 -9.98
CA GLY A 45 -18.23 -5.71 -10.37
C GLY A 45 -19.02 -7.02 -10.26
N THR A 46 -18.90 -7.89 -11.26
CA THR A 46 -19.59 -9.19 -11.30
C THR A 46 -18.75 -10.35 -10.72
N THR A 47 -17.48 -10.09 -10.43
CA THR A 47 -16.52 -11.00 -9.80
C THR A 47 -15.90 -10.32 -8.58
N LEU A 48 -15.28 -11.09 -7.68
CA LEU A 48 -14.63 -10.52 -6.49
C LEU A 48 -13.46 -9.59 -6.88
N ALA A 49 -12.64 -10.00 -7.86
CA ALA A 49 -11.56 -9.20 -8.41
C ALA A 49 -12.06 -7.86 -8.98
N ASP A 50 -13.08 -7.88 -9.85
CA ASP A 50 -13.60 -6.65 -10.48
C ASP A 50 -14.19 -5.69 -9.43
N ALA A 51 -14.91 -6.24 -8.44
CA ALA A 51 -15.52 -5.44 -7.39
C ALA A 51 -14.49 -4.79 -6.46
N ALA A 52 -13.40 -5.50 -6.13
CA ALA A 52 -12.30 -4.94 -5.35
C ALA A 52 -11.51 -3.86 -6.13
N ASP A 53 -11.26 -4.11 -7.42
CA ASP A 53 -10.52 -3.20 -8.31
C ASP A 53 -11.21 -1.84 -8.44
N GLY A 54 -12.55 -1.80 -8.37
CA GLY A 54 -13.33 -0.56 -8.35
C GLY A 54 -12.96 0.41 -7.22
N SER A 55 -12.24 -0.05 -6.19
CA SER A 55 -11.70 0.77 -5.08
C SER A 55 -10.17 0.80 -5.03
N GLY A 56 -9.48 0.31 -6.07
CA GLY A 56 -8.02 0.21 -6.13
C GLY A 56 -7.42 -0.89 -5.25
N ARG A 57 -8.24 -1.88 -4.84
CA ARG A 57 -7.83 -3.02 -3.99
C ARG A 57 -7.81 -4.31 -4.80
N TYR A 58 -7.02 -5.28 -4.38
CA TYR A 58 -7.11 -6.63 -4.94
C TYR A 58 -8.04 -7.53 -4.11
N PHE A 59 -8.61 -8.55 -4.78
CA PHE A 59 -9.15 -9.74 -4.12
C PHE A 59 -8.40 -10.96 -4.62
N GLY A 60 -7.83 -11.75 -3.71
CA GLY A 60 -6.89 -12.81 -4.02
C GLY A 60 -7.26 -14.16 -3.42
N ALA A 61 -6.46 -15.17 -3.77
CA ALA A 61 -6.54 -16.49 -3.16
C ALA A 61 -5.17 -17.18 -3.09
N ALA A 62 -5.02 -18.06 -2.09
CA ALA A 62 -3.96 -19.07 -2.10
C ALA A 62 -4.27 -20.15 -3.13
N ILE A 63 -3.25 -20.56 -3.90
CA ILE A 63 -3.35 -21.66 -4.84
C ILE A 63 -2.24 -22.70 -4.71
N ALA A 64 -2.51 -23.92 -5.14
CA ALA A 64 -1.55 -25.02 -5.18
C ALA A 64 -1.27 -25.48 -6.61
N ALA A 65 0.01 -25.71 -6.93
CA ALA A 65 0.48 -26.05 -8.27
C ALA A 65 -0.16 -27.34 -8.79
N HIS A 66 -0.30 -28.35 -7.93
CA HIS A 66 -0.89 -29.64 -8.30
C HIS A 66 -2.40 -29.58 -8.59
N LYS A 67 -3.09 -28.50 -8.20
CA LYS A 67 -4.52 -28.27 -8.48
C LYS A 67 -4.76 -27.49 -9.76
N LEU A 68 -3.73 -26.94 -10.41
CA LEU A 68 -3.88 -26.12 -11.62
C LEU A 68 -4.43 -26.89 -12.83
N ASP A 69 -4.32 -28.22 -12.83
CA ASP A 69 -4.87 -29.07 -13.89
C ASP A 69 -6.35 -29.44 -13.64
N ASP A 70 -6.90 -29.15 -12.45
CA ASP A 70 -8.34 -29.20 -12.19
C ASP A 70 -9.00 -27.99 -12.86
N SER A 71 -9.85 -28.25 -13.86
CA SER A 71 -10.49 -27.22 -14.66
C SER A 71 -11.50 -26.40 -13.85
N THR A 72 -12.19 -26.99 -12.88
CA THR A 72 -13.11 -26.24 -12.00
C THR A 72 -12.32 -25.30 -11.11
N TYR A 73 -11.25 -25.81 -10.50
CA TYR A 73 -10.35 -25.04 -9.65
C TYR A 73 -9.74 -23.85 -10.39
N SER A 74 -9.06 -24.11 -11.50
CA SER A 74 -8.39 -23.08 -12.30
C SER A 74 -9.36 -22.09 -12.94
N THR A 75 -10.57 -22.52 -13.32
CA THR A 75 -11.62 -21.61 -13.84
C THR A 75 -12.11 -20.64 -12.78
N ILE A 76 -12.39 -21.11 -11.57
CA ILE A 76 -12.81 -20.23 -10.46
C ILE A 76 -11.66 -19.29 -10.09
N ALA A 77 -10.45 -19.85 -9.91
CA ALA A 77 -9.28 -19.06 -9.55
C ALA A 77 -8.98 -17.98 -10.59
N ASN A 78 -9.13 -18.29 -11.87
CA ASN A 78 -8.89 -17.33 -12.93
C ASN A 78 -9.95 -16.22 -12.98
N ARG A 79 -11.22 -16.59 -12.78
CA ARG A 79 -12.36 -15.66 -12.88
C ARG A 79 -12.43 -14.69 -11.70
N GLU A 80 -12.15 -15.16 -10.49
CA GLU A 80 -12.57 -14.44 -9.27
C GLU A 80 -11.43 -13.68 -8.59
N PHE A 81 -10.17 -13.98 -8.90
CA PHE A 81 -9.02 -13.45 -8.14
C PHE A 81 -8.02 -12.71 -9.03
N SER A 82 -7.52 -11.57 -8.55
CA SER A 82 -6.48 -10.73 -9.18
C SER A 82 -5.12 -10.80 -8.47
N MET A 83 -5.06 -11.42 -7.29
CA MET A 83 -3.84 -11.67 -6.52
C MET A 83 -3.70 -13.14 -6.17
N ILE A 84 -2.50 -13.70 -6.34
CA ILE A 84 -2.23 -15.12 -6.13
C ILE A 84 -1.10 -15.30 -5.12
N THR A 85 -1.32 -16.15 -4.12
CA THR A 85 -0.28 -16.63 -3.20
C THR A 85 -0.05 -18.12 -3.46
N ALA A 86 1.21 -18.55 -3.55
CA ALA A 86 1.51 -19.98 -3.56
C ALA A 86 1.30 -20.56 -2.14
N GLU A 87 0.44 -21.57 -2.00
CA GLU A 87 0.06 -22.14 -0.69
C GLU A 87 1.28 -22.76 0.02
N ASN A 88 2.15 -23.43 -0.74
CA ASN A 88 3.36 -24.07 -0.19
C ASN A 88 4.60 -23.95 -1.08
N GLU A 89 4.42 -23.73 -2.38
CA GLU A 89 5.44 -23.89 -3.41
C GLU A 89 6.55 -22.81 -3.37
N MET A 90 6.37 -21.79 -2.54
CA MET A 90 7.35 -20.72 -2.27
C MET A 90 7.89 -20.73 -0.83
N LYS A 91 7.54 -21.74 -0.02
CA LYS A 91 8.11 -21.92 1.32
C LYS A 91 9.55 -22.42 1.24
N ILE A 92 10.25 -22.37 2.38
CA ILE A 92 11.70 -22.61 2.47
C ILE A 92 12.05 -24.03 2.01
N ASP A 93 11.31 -25.04 2.47
CA ASP A 93 11.53 -26.44 2.10
C ASP A 93 11.28 -26.72 0.62
N ALA A 94 10.29 -26.06 0.02
CA ALA A 94 9.99 -26.16 -1.41
C ALA A 94 11.07 -25.51 -2.28
N THR A 95 11.58 -24.35 -1.85
CA THR A 95 12.51 -23.53 -2.64
C THR A 95 13.98 -23.86 -2.41
N GLU A 96 14.34 -24.43 -1.25
CA GLU A 96 15.70 -24.88 -0.92
C GLU A 96 15.70 -26.23 -0.17
N PRO A 97 15.28 -27.32 -0.83
CA PRO A 97 15.15 -28.63 -0.20
C PRO A 97 16.47 -29.20 0.35
N SER A 98 17.61 -28.74 -0.16
CA SER A 98 18.96 -29.04 0.36
C SER A 98 19.79 -27.77 0.35
N GLN A 99 20.65 -27.59 1.35
CA GLN A 99 21.41 -26.33 1.53
C GLN A 99 22.19 -25.96 0.26
N GLY A 100 21.95 -24.75 -0.25
CA GLY A 100 22.55 -24.22 -1.47
C GLY A 100 22.03 -24.87 -2.78
N GLN A 101 20.99 -25.70 -2.73
CA GLN A 101 20.38 -26.34 -3.89
C GLN A 101 18.92 -25.90 -4.01
N PHE A 102 18.71 -24.84 -4.80
CA PHE A 102 17.39 -24.24 -4.98
C PHE A 102 16.55 -24.98 -6.03
N SER A 103 15.24 -25.06 -5.78
CA SER A 103 14.24 -25.60 -6.70
C SER A 103 13.08 -24.62 -6.82
N TYR A 104 12.86 -24.06 -8.01
CA TYR A 104 11.77 -23.11 -8.24
C TYR A 104 10.62 -23.67 -9.06
N THR A 105 10.67 -24.96 -9.45
CA THR A 105 9.76 -25.55 -10.46
C THR A 105 8.29 -25.25 -10.22
N ASP A 106 7.76 -25.58 -9.03
CA ASP A 106 6.33 -25.41 -8.76
C ASP A 106 5.96 -23.96 -8.43
N GLY A 107 6.88 -23.20 -7.81
CA GLY A 107 6.71 -21.76 -7.61
C GLY A 107 6.67 -20.98 -8.93
N ASP A 108 7.55 -21.30 -9.87
CA ASP A 108 7.59 -20.75 -11.23
C ASP A 108 6.35 -21.14 -12.03
N ARG A 109 5.82 -22.36 -11.84
CA ARG A 109 4.54 -22.77 -12.43
C ARG A 109 3.40 -21.85 -11.99
N ILE A 110 3.30 -21.57 -10.69
CA ILE A 110 2.29 -20.67 -10.13
C ILE A 110 2.49 -19.23 -10.63
N VAL A 111 3.71 -18.70 -10.56
CA VAL A 111 4.02 -17.33 -11.03
C VAL A 111 3.70 -17.17 -12.50
N SER A 112 4.11 -18.13 -13.33
CA SER A 112 3.85 -18.09 -14.77
C SER A 112 2.36 -18.16 -15.07
N TRP A 113 1.61 -19.01 -14.36
CA TRP A 113 0.16 -19.07 -14.49
C TRP A 113 -0.50 -17.74 -14.06
N ALA A 114 -0.11 -17.18 -12.92
CA ALA A 114 -0.65 -15.91 -12.43
C ALA A 114 -0.39 -14.76 -13.40
N LEU A 115 0.85 -14.54 -13.80
CA LEU A 115 1.23 -13.44 -14.69
C LEU A 115 0.62 -13.58 -16.09
N SER A 116 0.56 -14.79 -16.65
CA SER A 116 -0.08 -15.02 -17.96
C SER A 116 -1.59 -14.79 -17.95
N ASN A 117 -2.21 -14.83 -16.77
CA ASN A 117 -3.63 -14.51 -16.56
C ASN A 117 -3.85 -13.11 -15.96
N GLY A 118 -2.86 -12.22 -16.04
CA GLY A 118 -2.98 -10.82 -15.61
C GLY A 118 -3.11 -10.63 -14.10
N LYS A 119 -2.63 -11.60 -13.31
CA LYS A 119 -2.71 -11.58 -11.84
C LYS A 119 -1.40 -11.12 -11.24
N GLN A 120 -1.49 -10.43 -10.11
CA GLN A 120 -0.36 -10.12 -9.25
C GLN A 120 -0.02 -11.35 -8.38
N VAL A 121 1.21 -11.39 -7.87
CA VAL A 121 1.69 -12.49 -7.01
C VAL A 121 2.16 -11.95 -5.67
N ARG A 122 1.73 -12.59 -4.58
CA ARG A 122 2.37 -12.45 -3.27
C ARG A 122 3.29 -13.65 -3.04
N GLY A 123 4.55 -13.38 -2.71
CA GLY A 123 5.50 -14.41 -2.34
C GLY A 123 5.35 -14.81 -0.87
N HIS A 124 5.27 -16.10 -0.60
CA HIS A 124 5.03 -16.65 0.75
C HIS A 124 5.82 -17.95 0.95
N THR A 125 6.86 -17.99 1.79
CA THR A 125 7.46 -16.93 2.61
C THR A 125 8.98 -17.11 2.68
N LEU A 126 9.73 -16.02 2.87
CA LEU A 126 11.19 -16.05 2.80
C LEU A 126 11.85 -16.54 4.10
N ALA A 127 11.28 -16.23 5.27
CA ALA A 127 11.86 -16.64 6.54
C ALA A 127 10.78 -16.97 7.58
N TRP A 128 10.77 -18.21 8.04
CA TRP A 128 9.77 -18.75 8.96
C TRP A 128 10.36 -19.86 9.81
N HIS A 129 9.82 -20.02 11.02
CA HIS A 129 10.22 -21.07 11.96
C HIS A 129 9.64 -22.44 11.58
N SER A 130 8.52 -22.47 10.86
CA SER A 130 7.85 -23.70 10.41
C SER A 130 8.25 -24.03 8.96
N GLN A 131 8.00 -25.27 8.56
CA GLN A 131 8.29 -25.81 7.22
C GLN A 131 9.71 -25.50 6.72
N GLN A 132 10.68 -25.52 7.65
CA GLN A 132 12.09 -25.48 7.29
C GLN A 132 12.53 -26.83 6.73
N PRO A 133 13.43 -26.86 5.74
CA PRO A 133 14.06 -28.12 5.32
C PRO A 133 14.91 -28.69 6.46
N GLY A 134 15.09 -30.01 6.49
CA GLY A 134 15.75 -30.70 7.61
C GLY A 134 17.16 -30.19 7.93
N TRP A 135 17.89 -29.71 6.91
CA TRP A 135 19.21 -29.10 7.09
C TRP A 135 19.14 -27.80 7.90
N MET A 136 18.15 -26.94 7.66
CA MET A 136 17.98 -25.66 8.35
C MET A 136 17.49 -25.87 9.79
N GLN A 137 16.60 -26.85 10.01
CA GLN A 137 16.13 -27.22 11.35
C GLN A 137 17.29 -27.64 12.28
N ALA A 138 18.32 -28.28 11.74
CA ALA A 138 19.48 -28.75 12.49
C ALA A 138 20.54 -27.67 12.75
N MET A 139 20.41 -26.49 12.15
CA MET A 139 21.36 -25.39 12.29
C MET A 139 21.02 -24.45 13.45
N SER A 140 22.01 -23.67 13.89
CA SER A 140 21.85 -22.63 14.90
C SER A 140 22.95 -21.56 14.78
N GLY A 141 22.83 -20.48 15.54
CA GLY A 141 23.84 -19.43 15.64
C GLY A 141 24.14 -18.75 14.30
N THR A 142 25.38 -18.31 14.12
CA THR A 142 25.83 -17.57 12.91
C THR A 142 25.63 -18.37 11.64
N ALA A 143 25.89 -19.69 11.64
CA ALA A 143 25.71 -20.51 10.45
C ALA A 143 24.25 -20.52 9.96
N LEU A 144 23.28 -20.60 10.90
CA LEU A 144 21.86 -20.49 10.57
C LEU A 144 21.52 -19.09 10.08
N ARG A 145 22.06 -18.04 10.72
CA ARG A 145 21.83 -16.65 10.30
C ARG A 145 22.27 -16.42 8.85
N ASP A 146 23.48 -16.87 8.51
CA ASP A 146 24.04 -16.69 7.17
C ASP A 146 23.23 -17.47 6.13
N ALA A 147 22.86 -18.72 6.43
CA ALA A 147 22.06 -19.54 5.52
C ALA A 147 20.64 -18.97 5.32
N MET A 148 20.01 -18.44 6.37
CA MET A 148 18.71 -17.76 6.25
C MET A 148 18.81 -16.52 5.34
N LEU A 149 19.85 -15.69 5.50
CA LEU A 149 20.01 -14.49 4.68
C LEU A 149 20.36 -14.82 3.22
N ASP A 150 21.13 -15.89 2.98
CA ASP A 150 21.37 -16.42 1.65
C ASP A 150 20.05 -16.88 1.00
N HIS A 151 19.26 -17.68 1.71
CA HIS A 151 17.94 -18.12 1.26
C HIS A 151 17.03 -16.95 0.86
N VAL A 152 16.86 -15.97 1.77
CA VAL A 152 16.08 -14.74 1.54
C VAL A 152 16.56 -14.03 0.27
N THR A 153 17.87 -13.87 0.11
CA THR A 153 18.47 -13.17 -1.03
C THR A 153 18.26 -13.92 -2.34
N GLN A 154 18.50 -15.24 -2.35
CA GLN A 154 18.44 -16.07 -3.55
C GLN A 154 17.01 -16.21 -4.07
N VAL A 155 16.05 -16.48 -3.18
CA VAL A 155 14.63 -16.60 -3.56
C VAL A 155 14.07 -15.25 -4.03
N ALA A 156 14.31 -14.16 -3.29
CA ALA A 156 13.85 -12.84 -3.71
C ALA A 156 14.50 -12.37 -5.02
N THR A 157 15.77 -12.72 -5.26
CA THR A 157 16.48 -12.42 -6.52
C THR A 157 15.91 -13.20 -7.70
N HIS A 158 15.59 -14.49 -7.53
CA HIS A 158 15.01 -15.31 -8.59
C HIS A 158 13.67 -14.75 -9.10
N TYR A 159 12.82 -14.28 -8.17
CA TYR A 159 11.51 -13.72 -8.50
C TYR A 159 11.49 -12.20 -8.69
N LYS A 160 12.67 -11.54 -8.74
CA LYS A 160 12.78 -10.09 -8.81
C LYS A 160 11.91 -9.49 -9.92
N GLY A 161 11.09 -8.51 -9.56
CA GLY A 161 10.20 -7.79 -10.48
C GLY A 161 8.96 -8.57 -10.92
N LYS A 162 8.72 -9.77 -10.38
CA LYS A 162 7.50 -10.58 -10.62
C LYS A 162 6.55 -10.58 -9.44
N ILE A 163 6.99 -10.09 -8.28
CA ILE A 163 6.29 -10.17 -7.00
C ILE A 163 5.76 -8.78 -6.63
N TYR A 164 4.47 -8.71 -6.30
CA TYR A 164 3.85 -7.50 -5.76
C TYR A 164 4.28 -7.25 -4.31
N ALA A 165 4.19 -8.29 -3.48
CA ALA A 165 4.56 -8.25 -2.07
C ALA A 165 5.18 -9.58 -1.61
N TRP A 166 6.17 -9.52 -0.73
CA TRP A 166 6.74 -10.67 -0.03
C TRP A 166 6.30 -10.67 1.42
N ASP A 167 5.82 -11.82 1.90
CA ASP A 167 5.84 -12.12 3.33
C ASP A 167 7.30 -12.48 3.67
N VAL A 168 8.07 -11.48 4.09
CA VAL A 168 9.52 -11.62 4.35
C VAL A 168 9.76 -12.45 5.59
N VAL A 169 9.02 -12.14 6.65
CA VAL A 169 9.06 -12.87 7.91
C VAL A 169 7.63 -13.27 8.28
N ASN A 170 7.43 -14.54 8.57
CA ASN A 170 6.15 -15.09 9.00
C ASN A 170 6.20 -15.52 10.49
N GLU A 171 5.17 -15.17 11.26
CA GLU A 171 4.86 -15.73 12.59
C GLU A 171 5.98 -15.70 13.65
N ALA A 172 6.67 -14.57 13.76
CA ALA A 172 7.81 -14.41 14.66
C ALA A 172 7.42 -14.21 16.13
N PHE A 173 6.15 -13.93 16.44
CA PHE A 173 5.67 -13.74 17.81
C PHE A 173 4.95 -14.97 18.34
N ALA A 174 5.13 -15.22 19.64
CA ALA A 174 4.46 -16.29 20.36
C ALA A 174 2.98 -15.94 20.59
N ASP A 175 2.15 -16.98 20.67
CA ASP A 175 0.77 -16.82 21.10
C ASP A 175 0.68 -16.62 22.63
N GLY A 176 -0.47 -16.15 23.08
CA GLY A 176 -0.75 -15.87 24.49
C GLY A 176 -0.59 -14.40 24.87
N SER A 177 -0.41 -14.13 26.15
CA SER A 177 -0.53 -12.79 26.74
C SER A 177 0.79 -12.04 26.95
N SER A 178 1.93 -12.62 26.55
CA SER A 178 3.25 -12.03 26.83
C SER A 178 3.69 -11.00 25.78
N GLY A 179 3.22 -11.13 24.53
CA GLY A 179 3.78 -10.37 23.40
C GLY A 179 5.24 -10.75 23.09
N ALA A 180 5.72 -11.89 23.59
CA ALA A 180 7.10 -12.31 23.39
C ALA A 180 7.36 -12.78 21.95
N ARG A 181 8.62 -12.70 21.52
CA ARG A 181 9.07 -13.44 20.35
C ARG A 181 8.91 -14.94 20.58
N ARG A 182 8.58 -15.66 19.52
CA ARG A 182 8.49 -17.12 19.51
C ARG A 182 9.89 -17.72 19.68
N ASP A 183 10.04 -18.67 20.60
CA ASP A 183 11.26 -19.46 20.66
C ASP A 183 11.37 -20.32 19.40
N SER A 184 12.41 -20.04 18.61
CA SER A 184 12.73 -20.74 17.37
C SER A 184 14.25 -20.73 17.17
N ASN A 185 14.75 -21.62 16.31
CA ASN A 185 16.17 -21.60 15.93
C ASN A 185 16.56 -20.25 15.33
N LEU A 186 15.69 -19.63 14.52
CA LEU A 186 15.88 -18.29 13.95
C LEU A 186 15.97 -17.21 15.04
N GLN A 187 15.02 -17.17 15.98
CA GLN A 187 15.05 -16.20 17.09
C GLN A 187 16.31 -16.34 17.95
N ARG A 188 16.81 -17.57 18.14
CA ARG A 188 18.06 -17.85 18.87
C ARG A 188 19.33 -17.40 18.13
N THR A 189 19.24 -16.99 16.86
CA THR A 189 20.36 -16.35 16.17
C THR A 189 20.59 -14.89 16.59
N GLY A 190 19.61 -14.28 17.26
CA GLY A 190 19.62 -12.87 17.68
C GLY A 190 18.30 -12.18 17.35
N ASP A 191 17.85 -11.25 18.19
CA ASP A 191 16.54 -10.58 18.04
C ASP A 191 16.40 -9.76 16.75
N ASP A 192 17.54 -9.36 16.19
CA ASP A 192 17.71 -8.60 14.95
C ASP A 192 17.49 -9.43 13.67
N TRP A 193 17.26 -10.75 13.77
CA TRP A 193 17.09 -11.61 12.59
C TRP A 193 15.96 -11.13 11.67
N ILE A 194 14.88 -10.59 12.25
CA ILE A 194 13.73 -10.06 11.50
C ILE A 194 14.18 -8.87 10.66
N GLU A 195 14.82 -7.86 11.26
CA GLU A 195 15.33 -6.69 10.55
C GLU A 195 16.35 -7.08 9.47
N ALA A 196 17.24 -8.02 9.77
CA ALA A 196 18.23 -8.51 8.83
C ALA A 196 17.56 -9.11 7.58
N SER A 197 16.49 -9.90 7.74
CA SER A 197 15.71 -10.44 6.63
C SER A 197 15.06 -9.35 5.76
N PHE A 198 14.47 -8.31 6.38
CA PHE A 198 13.91 -7.18 5.63
C PHE A 198 14.97 -6.42 4.83
N ARG A 199 16.15 -6.18 5.40
CA ARG A 199 17.25 -5.50 4.69
C ARG A 199 17.79 -6.36 3.53
N ALA A 200 17.93 -7.67 3.72
CA ALA A 200 18.34 -8.59 2.67
C ALA A 200 17.30 -8.65 1.52
N ALA A 201 16.01 -8.79 1.86
CA ALA A 201 14.93 -8.80 0.88
C ALA A 201 14.87 -7.49 0.07
N ARG A 202 15.03 -6.34 0.73
CA ARG A 202 15.08 -5.04 0.05
C ARG A 202 16.26 -4.91 -0.92
N ALA A 203 17.43 -5.43 -0.54
CA ALA A 203 18.60 -5.41 -1.41
C ALA A 203 18.42 -6.30 -2.65
N ALA A 204 17.78 -7.47 -2.47
CA ALA A 204 17.50 -8.40 -3.56
C ALA A 204 16.46 -7.84 -4.55
N ASP A 205 15.29 -7.41 -4.05
CA ASP A 205 14.22 -6.82 -4.86
C ASP A 205 13.73 -5.47 -4.26
N PRO A 206 14.25 -4.34 -4.77
CA PRO A 206 13.79 -3.02 -4.36
C PRO A 206 12.36 -2.66 -4.77
N ALA A 207 11.74 -3.39 -5.72
CA ALA A 207 10.43 -3.07 -6.25
C ALA A 207 9.26 -3.76 -5.51
N ALA A 208 9.50 -4.92 -4.91
CA ALA A 208 8.50 -5.63 -4.14
C ALA A 208 8.18 -4.90 -2.82
N LYS A 209 6.90 -4.93 -2.41
CA LYS A 209 6.51 -4.56 -1.04
C LYS A 209 6.98 -5.62 -0.05
N LEU A 210 7.53 -5.22 1.09
CA LEU A 210 8.05 -6.12 2.10
C LEU A 210 7.12 -6.13 3.32
N CYS A 211 6.48 -7.28 3.56
CA CYS A 211 5.50 -7.46 4.61
C CYS A 211 6.01 -8.32 5.75
N TYR A 212 5.60 -7.98 6.97
CA TYR A 212 5.56 -8.91 8.10
C TYR A 212 4.18 -9.58 8.12
N ASN A 213 4.10 -10.92 8.23
CA ASN A 213 2.83 -11.65 8.19
C ASN A 213 2.64 -12.52 9.46
N ASP A 214 1.46 -12.53 10.06
CA ASP A 214 1.18 -13.33 11.27
C ASP A 214 -0.32 -13.54 11.52
N TYR A 215 -0.67 -14.61 12.25
CA TYR A 215 -2.02 -14.87 12.74
C TYR A 215 -2.24 -14.37 14.17
N ASN A 216 -3.49 -14.28 14.60
CA ASN A 216 -3.88 -13.80 15.94
C ASN A 216 -3.29 -12.41 16.27
N THR A 217 -3.11 -11.60 15.23
CA THR A 217 -2.71 -10.18 15.33
C THR A 217 -3.87 -9.25 14.98
N ASP A 218 -5.07 -9.81 14.89
CA ASP A 218 -6.28 -9.18 14.36
C ASP A 218 -7.03 -8.34 15.42
N ASP A 219 -6.99 -8.75 16.69
CA ASP A 219 -7.64 -8.06 17.81
C ASP A 219 -6.67 -7.05 18.44
N TRP A 220 -7.08 -5.79 18.55
CA TRP A 220 -6.21 -4.72 19.02
C TRP A 220 -5.79 -4.92 20.48
N SER A 221 -6.63 -5.54 21.30
CA SER A 221 -6.37 -5.76 22.72
C SER A 221 -5.34 -6.86 23.00
N HIS A 222 -5.03 -7.70 22.00
CA HIS A 222 -4.11 -8.83 22.18
C HIS A 222 -2.66 -8.36 22.35
N ALA A 223 -1.95 -9.00 23.30
CA ALA A 223 -0.54 -8.72 23.55
C ALA A 223 0.33 -8.99 22.32
N LYS A 224 0.00 -10.02 21.53
CA LYS A 224 0.69 -10.34 20.27
C LYS A 224 0.55 -9.20 19.26
N THR A 225 -0.67 -8.68 19.06
CA THR A 225 -0.94 -7.51 18.20
C THR A 225 -0.14 -6.29 18.64
N GLN A 226 -0.16 -5.97 19.94
CA GLN A 226 0.58 -4.82 20.48
C GLN A 226 2.11 -4.97 20.32
N ALA A 227 2.63 -6.20 20.43
CA ALA A 227 4.04 -6.47 20.25
C ALA A 227 4.48 -6.33 18.78
N VAL A 228 3.68 -6.84 17.84
CA VAL A 228 3.91 -6.64 16.40
C VAL A 228 3.82 -5.15 16.05
N TYR A 229 2.80 -4.43 16.56
CA TYR A 229 2.68 -2.98 16.39
C TYR A 229 3.92 -2.24 16.86
N THR A 230 4.44 -2.58 18.04
CA THR A 230 5.64 -1.98 18.61
C THR A 230 6.88 -2.24 17.75
N MET A 231 7.03 -3.47 17.22
CA MET A 231 8.13 -3.80 16.30
C MET A 231 8.04 -2.99 15.01
N VAL A 232 6.85 -2.90 14.40
CA VAL A 232 6.66 -2.15 13.16
C VAL A 232 6.95 -0.67 13.39
N LYS A 233 6.46 -0.09 14.49
CA LYS A 233 6.75 1.30 14.86
C LYS A 233 8.26 1.55 15.00
N ASP A 234 8.97 0.70 15.75
CA ASP A 234 10.43 0.78 15.88
C ASP A 234 11.14 0.68 14.52
N PHE A 235 10.69 -0.23 13.66
CA PHE A 235 11.24 -0.39 12.31
C PHE A 235 11.05 0.87 11.46
N LYS A 236 9.87 1.50 11.52
CA LYS A 236 9.63 2.78 10.82
C LYS A 236 10.50 3.90 11.38
N ASP A 237 10.61 4.00 12.71
CA ASP A 237 11.42 5.02 13.38
C ASP A 237 12.91 4.90 13.02
N ARG A 238 13.42 3.67 12.83
CA ARG A 238 14.83 3.41 12.49
C ARG A 238 15.12 3.23 10.99
N GLY A 239 14.11 3.37 10.13
CA GLY A 239 14.28 3.21 8.68
C GLY A 239 14.60 1.77 8.23
N VAL A 240 14.07 0.77 8.93
CA VAL A 240 14.03 -0.61 8.46
C VAL A 240 13.03 -0.70 7.30
N PRO A 241 13.35 -1.36 6.17
CA PRO A 241 12.52 -1.34 4.97
C PRO A 241 11.31 -2.28 5.10
N ILE A 242 10.33 -1.89 5.91
CA ILE A 242 9.01 -2.53 6.00
C ILE A 242 7.94 -1.65 5.36
N ASP A 243 7.19 -2.23 4.43
CA ASP A 243 6.15 -1.53 3.67
C ASP A 243 4.75 -1.95 4.08
N CYS A 244 4.58 -3.16 4.60
CA CYS A 244 3.26 -3.71 4.91
C CYS A 244 3.23 -4.62 6.14
N VAL A 245 2.02 -4.81 6.66
CA VAL A 245 1.68 -5.87 7.61
C VAL A 245 0.56 -6.71 7.03
N GLY A 246 0.79 -8.02 6.96
CA GLY A 246 -0.16 -9.04 6.60
C GLY A 246 -0.86 -9.59 7.85
N PHE A 247 -2.18 -9.58 7.84
CA PHE A 247 -3.02 -10.20 8.85
C PHE A 247 -3.58 -11.49 8.24
N GLN A 248 -3.12 -12.64 8.75
CA GLN A 248 -3.55 -13.93 8.21
C GLN A 248 -5.07 -14.07 8.33
N SER A 249 -5.66 -13.66 9.45
CA SER A 249 -7.12 -13.60 9.61
C SER A 249 -7.81 -14.95 9.45
N HIS A 250 -7.19 -15.96 10.06
CA HIS A 250 -7.74 -17.31 10.24
C HIS A 250 -8.72 -17.33 11.41
N PHE A 251 -10.01 -17.21 11.13
CA PHE A 251 -11.04 -17.08 12.16
C PHE A 251 -11.83 -18.37 12.40
N ASN A 252 -12.13 -18.64 13.67
CA ASN A 252 -12.95 -19.77 14.11
C ASN A 252 -13.57 -19.48 15.48
N SER A 253 -14.18 -20.48 16.11
CA SER A 253 -14.84 -20.29 17.40
C SER A 253 -13.88 -19.93 18.56
N GLN A 254 -12.59 -20.26 18.44
CA GLN A 254 -11.55 -19.98 19.44
C GLN A 254 -10.83 -18.65 19.17
N SER A 255 -10.78 -18.22 17.92
CA SER A 255 -10.24 -16.92 17.48
C SER A 255 -11.29 -16.27 16.56
N PRO A 256 -12.37 -15.68 17.13
CA PRO A 256 -13.44 -15.10 16.34
C PRO A 256 -12.98 -13.81 15.66
N VAL A 257 -13.71 -13.38 14.62
CA VAL A 257 -13.49 -12.05 14.03
C VAL A 257 -13.68 -10.98 15.11
N PRO A 258 -12.66 -10.15 15.39
CA PRO A 258 -12.76 -9.18 16.48
C PRO A 258 -13.67 -8.01 16.08
N SER A 259 -14.46 -7.51 17.03
CA SER A 259 -15.36 -6.39 16.79
C SER A 259 -14.62 -5.10 16.42
N ASP A 260 -13.36 -4.97 16.84
CA ASP A 260 -12.48 -3.83 16.60
C ASP A 260 -11.44 -4.09 15.51
N TYR A 261 -11.67 -5.05 14.61
CA TYR A 261 -10.72 -5.40 13.54
C TYR A 261 -10.27 -4.19 12.70
N GLN A 262 -11.20 -3.26 12.37
CA GLN A 262 -10.87 -2.00 11.70
C GLN A 262 -9.86 -1.15 12.51
N THR A 263 -9.98 -1.10 13.84
CA THR A 263 -9.06 -0.37 14.72
C THR A 263 -7.64 -0.90 14.59
N THR A 264 -7.49 -2.23 14.55
CA THR A 264 -6.19 -2.88 14.33
C THR A 264 -5.60 -2.47 12.99
N LEU A 265 -6.36 -2.65 11.90
CA LEU A 265 -5.91 -2.28 10.55
C LEU A 265 -5.51 -0.80 10.46
N GLN A 266 -6.34 0.10 11.01
CA GLN A 266 -6.07 1.54 11.00
C GLN A 266 -4.83 1.89 11.82
N SER A 267 -4.64 1.27 12.99
CA SER A 267 -3.50 1.55 13.85
C SER A 267 -2.16 1.23 13.17
N PHE A 268 -2.09 0.12 12.43
CA PHE A 268 -0.90 -0.17 11.61
C PHE A 268 -0.77 0.76 10.41
N ALA A 269 -1.88 1.08 9.72
CA ALA A 269 -1.86 2.05 8.63
C ALA A 269 -1.33 3.43 9.05
N ASP A 270 -1.66 3.88 10.27
CA ASP A 270 -1.19 5.14 10.87
C ASP A 270 0.32 5.19 11.12
N LEU A 271 1.01 4.03 11.14
CA LEU A 271 2.48 3.96 11.17
C LEU A 271 3.11 4.20 9.78
N GLY A 272 2.31 4.40 8.73
CA GLY A 272 2.81 4.59 7.37
C GLY A 272 3.24 3.30 6.69
N VAL A 273 2.71 2.15 7.11
CA VAL A 273 2.73 0.89 6.33
C VAL A 273 1.37 0.64 5.67
N ASP A 274 1.33 -0.16 4.61
CA ASP A 274 0.09 -0.73 4.09
C ASP A 274 -0.36 -1.88 5.00
N VAL A 275 -1.66 -2.17 5.00
CA VAL A 275 -2.22 -3.38 5.62
C VAL A 275 -2.83 -4.28 4.55
N GLN A 276 -2.71 -5.59 4.75
CA GLN A 276 -3.18 -6.60 3.82
C GLN A 276 -3.81 -7.74 4.61
N ILE A 277 -5.00 -8.19 4.19
CA ILE A 277 -5.60 -9.40 4.73
C ILE A 277 -5.12 -10.54 3.84
N THR A 278 -4.35 -11.48 4.39
CA THR A 278 -3.47 -12.34 3.58
C THR A 278 -3.95 -13.78 3.44
N GLU A 279 -4.65 -14.31 4.45
CA GLU A 279 -4.98 -15.75 4.55
C GLU A 279 -6.41 -15.99 5.05
N LEU A 280 -7.34 -15.11 4.65
CA LEU A 280 -8.69 -15.09 5.22
C LEU A 280 -9.40 -16.44 5.02
N ASP A 281 -9.79 -17.04 6.14
CA ASP A 281 -10.74 -18.13 6.18
C ASP A 281 -11.56 -18.03 7.49
N ILE A 282 -12.86 -18.34 7.43
CA ILE A 282 -13.77 -18.20 8.58
C ILE A 282 -14.58 -19.48 8.73
N GLU A 283 -14.26 -20.31 9.72
CA GLU A 283 -15.01 -21.56 9.95
C GLU A 283 -16.51 -21.28 10.21
N GLY A 284 -17.37 -22.06 9.56
CA GLY A 284 -18.82 -21.94 9.70
C GLY A 284 -19.55 -22.13 8.38
N SER A 285 -20.82 -21.71 8.35
CA SER A 285 -21.63 -21.68 7.13
C SER A 285 -22.83 -20.73 7.28
N GLY A 286 -23.50 -20.45 6.17
CA GLY A 286 -24.76 -19.70 6.13
C GLY A 286 -24.61 -18.24 6.58
N THR A 287 -25.68 -17.68 7.15
CA THR A 287 -25.79 -16.25 7.44
C THR A 287 -24.71 -15.74 8.42
N SER A 288 -24.36 -16.53 9.44
CA SER A 288 -23.37 -16.12 10.45
C SER A 288 -21.98 -15.94 9.83
N GLN A 289 -21.56 -16.91 9.02
CA GLN A 289 -20.28 -16.81 8.30
C GLN A 289 -20.30 -15.66 7.29
N ALA A 290 -21.40 -15.50 6.56
CA ALA A 290 -21.55 -14.41 5.58
C ALA A 290 -21.44 -13.02 6.22
N GLN A 291 -22.04 -12.81 7.39
CA GLN A 291 -21.94 -11.54 8.13
C GLN A 291 -20.52 -11.27 8.63
N GLN A 292 -19.79 -12.29 9.05
CA GLN A 292 -18.39 -12.16 9.49
C GLN A 292 -17.47 -11.80 8.32
N TYR A 293 -17.63 -12.45 7.17
CA TYR A 293 -16.92 -12.08 5.95
C TYR A 293 -17.24 -10.63 5.53
N GLN A 294 -18.51 -10.24 5.58
CA GLN A 294 -18.91 -8.86 5.31
C GLN A 294 -18.19 -7.86 6.23
N HIS A 295 -18.16 -8.13 7.54
CA HIS A 295 -17.49 -7.27 8.53
C HIS A 295 -15.99 -7.11 8.24
N VAL A 296 -15.30 -8.19 7.87
CA VAL A 296 -13.87 -8.16 7.48
C VAL A 296 -13.64 -7.29 6.24
N VAL A 297 -14.47 -7.46 5.21
CA VAL A 297 -14.37 -6.65 3.97
C VAL A 297 -14.65 -5.18 4.26
N GLN A 298 -15.67 -4.89 5.06
CA GLN A 298 -16.02 -3.54 5.48
C GLN A 298 -14.86 -2.87 6.24
N ALA A 299 -14.22 -3.59 7.16
CA ALA A 299 -13.06 -3.09 7.91
C ALA A 299 -11.89 -2.72 6.98
N CYS A 300 -11.59 -3.54 5.97
CA CYS A 300 -10.55 -3.21 4.99
C CYS A 300 -10.93 -1.98 4.13
N GLN A 301 -12.18 -1.89 3.68
CA GLN A 301 -12.64 -0.75 2.89
C GLN A 301 -12.57 0.58 3.65
N ALA A 302 -12.78 0.53 4.97
CA ALA A 302 -12.73 1.70 5.83
C ALA A 302 -11.29 2.19 6.13
N VAL A 303 -10.26 1.47 5.69
CA VAL A 303 -8.86 1.84 5.87
C VAL A 303 -8.22 2.08 4.50
N ASP A 304 -7.84 3.32 4.21
CA ASP A 304 -7.29 3.73 2.90
C ASP A 304 -6.05 2.93 2.49
N ARG A 305 -5.20 2.55 3.46
CA ARG A 305 -3.99 1.76 3.22
C ARG A 305 -4.22 0.25 3.31
N CYS A 306 -5.47 -0.21 3.44
CA CYS A 306 -5.77 -1.63 3.24
C CYS A 306 -5.80 -1.93 1.74
N THR A 307 -4.74 -2.57 1.24
CA THR A 307 -4.51 -2.70 -0.20
C THR A 307 -5.16 -3.93 -0.84
N GLY A 308 -5.68 -4.86 -0.05
CA GLY A 308 -6.44 -5.98 -0.56
C GLY A 308 -6.66 -7.11 0.44
N ILE A 309 -7.41 -8.10 -0.02
CA ILE A 309 -7.87 -9.26 0.74
C ILE A 309 -7.52 -10.52 -0.06
N SER A 310 -6.95 -11.53 0.57
CA SER A 310 -6.75 -12.86 0.00
C SER A 310 -7.40 -13.91 0.89
N VAL A 311 -8.17 -14.82 0.29
CA VAL A 311 -8.73 -16.00 0.99
C VAL A 311 -7.78 -17.20 0.90
N TRP A 312 -7.71 -18.03 1.94
CA TRP A 312 -6.74 -19.15 1.98
C TRP A 312 -7.23 -20.43 1.30
N GLY A 313 -7.60 -20.29 0.02
CA GLY A 313 -8.00 -21.37 -0.87
C GLY A 313 -9.10 -20.96 -1.84
N VAL A 314 -9.50 -21.88 -2.73
CA VAL A 314 -10.52 -21.61 -3.76
C VAL A 314 -11.88 -22.16 -3.32
N ARG A 315 -12.01 -23.48 -3.15
CA ARG A 315 -13.23 -24.14 -2.65
C ARG A 315 -12.99 -24.69 -1.26
N ASP A 316 -14.05 -24.93 -0.49
CA ASP A 316 -13.98 -25.54 0.83
C ASP A 316 -13.19 -26.86 0.84
N THR A 317 -13.30 -27.67 -0.21
CA THR A 317 -12.52 -28.91 -0.36
C THR A 317 -11.03 -28.70 -0.60
N ASP A 318 -10.62 -27.49 -1.01
CA ASP A 318 -9.22 -27.14 -1.23
C ASP A 318 -8.57 -26.55 0.02
N SER A 319 -9.35 -26.19 1.04
CA SER A 319 -8.86 -25.58 2.28
C SER A 319 -8.07 -26.57 3.14
N TRP A 320 -7.00 -26.08 3.77
CA TRP A 320 -6.29 -26.79 4.84
C TRP A 320 -7.17 -27.09 6.08
N ARG A 321 -8.32 -26.40 6.21
CA ARG A 321 -9.34 -26.57 7.26
C ARG A 321 -10.68 -26.97 6.68
N ALA A 322 -10.70 -27.82 5.65
CA ALA A 322 -11.91 -28.19 4.90
C ALA A 322 -13.11 -28.62 5.77
N SER A 323 -12.87 -29.25 6.94
CA SER A 323 -13.95 -29.65 7.86
C SER A 323 -14.75 -28.47 8.43
N GLY A 324 -14.17 -27.26 8.43
CA GLY A 324 -14.82 -26.04 8.88
C GLY A 324 -15.54 -25.25 7.78
N THR A 325 -15.54 -25.75 6.54
CA THR A 325 -16.15 -25.10 5.36
C THR A 325 -15.88 -23.60 5.27
N PRO A 326 -14.61 -23.15 5.33
CA PRO A 326 -14.32 -21.80 5.75
C PRO A 326 -14.21 -20.77 4.61
N LEU A 327 -14.43 -21.18 3.35
CA LEU A 327 -14.17 -20.39 2.15
C LEU A 327 -15.46 -19.89 1.49
N LEU A 328 -15.35 -19.35 0.27
CA LEU A 328 -16.44 -18.68 -0.44
C LEU A 328 -17.14 -19.58 -1.48
N PHE A 329 -16.57 -20.73 -1.78
CA PHE A 329 -17.12 -21.69 -2.73
C PHE A 329 -17.26 -23.05 -2.06
N ASP A 330 -18.42 -23.67 -2.24
CA ASP A 330 -18.65 -25.05 -1.83
C ASP A 330 -17.75 -26.00 -2.65
N GLY A 331 -17.63 -27.26 -2.21
CA GLY A 331 -16.74 -28.24 -2.83
C GLY A 331 -16.99 -28.52 -4.33
N ASP A 332 -18.21 -28.29 -4.81
CA ASP A 332 -18.57 -28.43 -6.23
C ASP A 332 -18.29 -27.15 -7.07
N GLY A 333 -17.84 -26.07 -6.43
CA GLY A 333 -17.58 -24.78 -7.06
C GLY A 333 -18.77 -23.80 -7.03
N THR A 334 -19.86 -24.14 -6.36
CA THR A 334 -21.00 -23.23 -6.16
C THR A 334 -20.63 -22.08 -5.22
N LYS A 335 -21.08 -20.87 -5.55
CA LYS A 335 -20.92 -19.68 -4.71
C LYS A 335 -21.81 -19.81 -3.46
N ASN A 336 -21.23 -19.77 -2.27
CA ASN A 336 -22.00 -19.88 -1.04
C ASN A 336 -22.54 -18.51 -0.55
N ALA A 337 -23.18 -18.49 0.62
CA ALA A 337 -23.74 -17.25 1.18
C ALA A 337 -22.66 -16.20 1.51
N ALA A 338 -21.46 -16.64 1.91
CA ALA A 338 -20.35 -15.74 2.19
C ALA A 338 -19.83 -15.07 0.92
N TYR A 339 -19.75 -15.78 -0.21
CA TYR A 339 -19.42 -15.18 -1.50
C TYR A 339 -20.31 -13.97 -1.82
N THR A 340 -21.62 -14.15 -1.72
CA THR A 340 -22.59 -13.09 -2.05
C THR A 340 -22.41 -11.89 -1.13
N ALA A 341 -22.24 -12.12 0.18
CA ALA A 341 -22.02 -11.04 1.14
C ALA A 341 -20.71 -10.27 0.89
N VAL A 342 -19.63 -10.96 0.53
CA VAL A 342 -18.36 -10.32 0.14
C VAL A 342 -18.56 -9.48 -1.12
N LEU A 343 -19.18 -10.04 -2.17
CA LEU A 343 -19.38 -9.33 -3.44
C LEU A 343 -20.25 -8.08 -3.25
N ASP A 344 -21.34 -8.19 -2.49
CA ASP A 344 -22.24 -7.07 -2.19
C ASP A 344 -21.50 -5.98 -1.39
N GLN A 345 -20.70 -6.37 -0.39
CA GLN A 345 -19.91 -5.41 0.38
C GLN A 345 -18.83 -4.73 -0.45
N LEU A 346 -18.12 -5.47 -1.33
CA LEU A 346 -17.16 -4.90 -2.29
C LEU A 346 -17.80 -3.82 -3.16
N ASN A 347 -19.02 -4.07 -3.64
CA ASN A 347 -19.78 -3.13 -4.45
C ASN A 347 -20.47 -2.01 -3.67
N SER A 348 -20.48 -2.03 -2.33
CA SER A 348 -21.13 -0.96 -1.56
C SER A 348 -20.41 0.39 -1.69
N VAL A 349 -19.09 0.38 -1.88
CA VAL A 349 -18.24 1.59 -1.97
C VAL A 349 -18.40 2.31 -3.31
N THR A 350 -18.88 1.64 -4.36
CA THR A 350 -19.11 2.26 -5.67
C THR A 350 -20.41 3.06 -5.76
N THR A 351 -21.25 3.05 -4.71
CA THR A 351 -22.56 3.72 -4.69
C THR A 351 -22.61 5.05 -3.94
N GLU A 352 -21.56 5.43 -3.21
CA GLU A 352 -21.51 6.77 -2.60
C GLU A 352 -20.90 7.77 -3.59
N PRO A 353 -21.63 8.83 -4.00
CA PRO A 353 -21.05 9.86 -4.83
C PRO A 353 -19.91 10.49 -4.04
N THR A 354 -18.70 10.43 -4.58
CA THR A 354 -17.57 11.23 -4.11
C THR A 354 -18.05 12.65 -3.87
N PRO A 355 -17.91 13.23 -2.65
CA PRO A 355 -18.30 14.61 -2.43
C PRO A 355 -17.55 15.47 -3.44
N THR A 356 -18.30 16.19 -4.27
CA THR A 356 -17.73 17.14 -5.22
C THR A 356 -16.80 18.06 -4.44
N PRO A 357 -15.51 18.23 -4.83
CA PRO A 357 -14.63 19.16 -4.15
C PRO A 357 -15.32 20.52 -4.10
N THR A 358 -15.52 21.04 -2.90
CA THR A 358 -16.09 22.39 -2.72
C THR A 358 -15.16 23.35 -3.47
N PRO A 359 -15.66 24.14 -4.44
CA PRO A 359 -14.80 25.09 -5.14
C PRO A 359 -14.21 26.04 -4.12
N VAL A 360 -12.88 25.98 -3.98
CA VAL A 360 -12.11 26.96 -3.22
C VAL A 360 -12.40 28.34 -3.84
N PRO A 361 -12.72 29.38 -3.04
CA PRO A 361 -13.05 30.69 -3.58
C PRO A 361 -11.90 31.21 -4.44
N THR A 362 -12.24 31.63 -5.66
CA THR A 362 -11.32 32.25 -6.61
C THR A 362 -10.65 33.47 -5.98
N PRO A 363 -9.31 33.53 -5.86
CA PRO A 363 -8.64 34.72 -5.37
C PRO A 363 -8.87 35.88 -6.35
N THR A 364 -9.24 37.03 -5.80
CA THR A 364 -9.37 38.32 -6.48
C THR A 364 -8.09 38.66 -7.27
N PRO A 365 -8.17 39.18 -8.51
CA PRO A 365 -6.98 39.46 -9.31
C PRO A 365 -6.13 40.57 -8.69
N THR A 366 -4.91 40.22 -8.29
CA THR A 366 -3.82 41.15 -7.93
C THR A 366 -3.24 41.77 -9.22
N PRO A 367 -2.90 43.08 -9.25
CA PRO A 367 -2.46 43.76 -10.46
C PRO A 367 -1.19 43.18 -11.07
N THR A 368 -1.17 43.19 -12.41
CA THR A 368 -0.13 42.70 -13.31
C THR A 368 1.28 43.21 -12.94
N PRO A 369 2.25 42.32 -12.64
CA PRO A 369 3.65 42.72 -12.61
C PRO A 369 4.23 42.84 -14.03
N THR A 370 5.05 43.89 -14.20
CA THR A 370 5.95 44.22 -15.31
C THR A 370 6.74 43.00 -15.82
N PRO A 371 7.03 42.88 -17.14
CA PRO A 371 7.70 41.71 -17.71
C PRO A 371 9.09 41.49 -17.12
N VAL A 372 9.31 40.29 -16.58
CA VAL A 372 10.61 39.76 -16.15
C VAL A 372 11.28 39.07 -17.34
N PRO A 373 12.59 39.25 -17.57
CA PRO A 373 13.29 38.72 -18.73
C PRO A 373 13.33 37.18 -18.78
N THR A 374 13.41 36.67 -20.01
CA THR A 374 13.56 35.26 -20.40
C THR A 374 14.56 34.49 -19.52
N PRO A 375 14.21 33.30 -18.99
CA PRO A 375 15.16 32.50 -18.23
C PRO A 375 16.32 32.07 -19.14
N THR A 376 17.52 32.45 -18.70
CA THR A 376 18.81 31.95 -19.19
C THR A 376 18.91 30.46 -18.83
N PRO A 377 19.50 29.60 -19.68
CA PRO A 377 19.58 28.16 -19.44
C PRO A 377 20.20 27.85 -18.07
N THR A 378 19.55 26.93 -17.35
CA THR A 378 20.05 26.31 -16.13
C THR A 378 21.50 25.83 -16.36
N PRO A 379 22.46 26.23 -15.51
CA PRO A 379 23.81 25.69 -15.61
C PRO A 379 23.79 24.20 -15.29
N GLU A 380 24.52 23.46 -16.11
CA GLU A 380 24.97 22.10 -15.87
C GLU A 380 25.51 21.94 -14.43
N PRO A 381 25.29 20.80 -13.75
CA PRO A 381 25.73 20.61 -12.37
C PRO A 381 27.25 20.79 -12.26
N GLY A 382 27.67 21.86 -11.57
CA GLY A 382 29.06 22.08 -11.22
C GLY A 382 29.55 21.00 -10.26
N ASP A 383 30.63 20.34 -10.66
CA ASP A 383 31.33 19.28 -9.95
C ASP A 383 31.71 19.67 -8.51
N GLY A 384 31.22 18.92 -7.51
CA GLY A 384 31.87 18.89 -6.20
C GLY A 384 30.98 18.53 -5.01
N CYS A 385 29.91 19.29 -4.75
CA CYS A 385 29.07 19.11 -3.56
C CYS A 385 27.57 19.23 -3.86
N THR A 386 26.78 18.29 -3.36
CA THR A 386 25.31 18.36 -3.37
C THR A 386 24.76 18.25 -1.95
N ALA A 387 23.57 18.82 -1.71
CA ALA A 387 22.86 18.69 -0.45
C ALA A 387 21.41 18.27 -0.70
N ALA A 388 20.87 17.41 0.16
CA ALA A 388 19.47 16.98 0.13
C ALA A 388 18.86 17.12 1.53
N LEU A 389 17.74 17.82 1.63
CA LEU A 389 17.02 18.00 2.90
C LEU A 389 15.88 16.99 2.99
N SER A 390 15.80 16.30 4.12
CA SER A 390 14.72 15.38 4.46
C SER A 390 14.10 15.75 5.80
N VAL A 391 12.79 15.96 5.82
CA VAL A 391 12.03 16.28 7.03
C VAL A 391 11.72 14.98 7.77
N ALA A 392 12.26 14.83 8.98
CA ALA A 392 12.08 13.65 9.82
C ALA A 392 10.79 13.70 10.63
N ASN A 393 10.38 14.89 11.08
CA ASN A 393 9.13 15.09 11.83
C ASN A 393 8.64 16.54 11.70
N SER A 394 7.34 16.78 11.88
CA SER A 394 6.75 18.13 11.91
C SER A 394 5.60 18.23 12.91
N TRP A 395 5.45 19.38 13.56
CA TRP A 395 4.41 19.66 14.56
C TRP A 395 3.91 21.10 14.42
N PRO A 396 2.79 21.48 15.09
CA PRO A 396 2.32 22.86 15.05
C PRO A 396 3.40 23.84 15.52
N GLY A 397 3.92 24.63 14.60
CA GLY A 397 4.94 25.66 14.86
C GLY A 397 6.40 25.21 14.76
N GLY A 398 6.71 23.97 14.37
CA GLY A 398 8.11 23.56 14.15
C GLY A 398 8.28 22.22 13.46
N TYR A 399 9.54 21.88 13.16
CA TYR A 399 9.90 20.64 12.46
C TYR A 399 11.33 20.20 12.78
N GLN A 400 11.60 18.93 12.56
CA GLN A 400 12.94 18.34 12.61
C GLN A 400 13.33 17.87 11.21
N ALA A 401 14.52 18.26 10.74
CA ALA A 401 15.04 17.85 9.44
C ALA A 401 16.48 17.37 9.54
N SER A 402 16.87 16.52 8.60
CA SER A 402 18.24 16.12 8.32
C SER A 402 18.64 16.61 6.94
N VAL A 403 19.91 16.98 6.78
CA VAL A 403 20.48 17.38 5.49
C VAL A 403 21.70 16.52 5.22
N THR A 404 21.66 15.78 4.12
CA THR A 404 22.76 14.95 3.64
C THR A 404 23.57 15.75 2.64
N VAL A 405 24.87 15.91 2.92
CA VAL A 405 25.86 16.57 2.07
C VAL A 405 26.70 15.49 1.39
N SER A 406 26.71 15.46 0.06
CA SER A 406 27.40 14.44 -0.72
C SER A 406 28.52 15.06 -1.56
N ALA A 407 29.69 14.42 -1.54
CA ALA A 407 30.78 14.76 -2.44
C ALA A 407 30.60 14.04 -3.77
N GLY A 408 30.88 14.75 -4.87
CA GLY A 408 30.89 14.18 -6.22
C GLY A 408 32.12 13.30 -6.48
N PRO A 409 32.69 13.32 -7.70
CA PRO A 409 33.83 12.47 -8.05
C PRO A 409 35.13 12.85 -7.33
N THR A 410 35.18 14.00 -6.65
CA THR A 410 36.33 14.49 -5.88
C THR A 410 35.96 14.68 -4.42
N ALA A 411 36.89 14.38 -3.51
CA ALA A 411 36.72 14.67 -2.09
C ALA A 411 36.60 16.18 -1.86
N ILE A 412 35.75 16.57 -0.90
CA ILE A 412 35.59 17.97 -0.49
C ILE A 412 36.20 18.16 0.90
N SER A 413 36.82 19.32 1.14
CA SER A 413 37.43 19.69 2.42
C SER A 413 36.87 21.04 2.85
N GLY A 414 35.73 20.97 3.55
CA GLY A 414 34.87 22.12 3.84
C GLY A 414 33.60 22.09 3.00
N TRP A 415 32.46 22.25 3.66
CA TRP A 415 31.17 22.38 3.00
C TRP A 415 30.29 23.38 3.72
N SER A 416 29.42 24.00 2.93
CA SER A 416 28.47 25.02 3.37
C SER A 416 27.14 24.79 2.66
N VAL A 417 26.05 24.68 3.42
CA VAL A 417 24.70 24.50 2.90
C VAL A 417 23.86 25.73 3.20
N THR A 418 23.29 26.33 2.17
CA THR A 418 22.33 27.42 2.32
C THR A 418 20.92 26.85 2.42
N LEU A 419 20.23 27.17 3.52
CA LEU A 419 18.85 26.78 3.76
C LEU A 419 17.88 27.69 3.00
N PRO A 420 16.65 27.21 2.69
CA PRO A 420 15.65 27.97 1.94
C PRO A 420 15.30 29.29 2.65
N ALA A 421 14.99 30.33 1.87
CA ALA A 421 14.55 31.61 2.41
C ALA A 421 13.32 31.44 3.31
N GLY A 422 13.31 32.10 4.47
CA GLY A 422 12.24 31.99 5.47
C GLY A 422 12.43 30.84 6.47
N THR A 423 13.46 30.01 6.31
CA THR A 423 13.81 28.98 7.31
C THR A 423 14.33 29.63 8.58
N THR A 424 13.61 29.44 9.68
CA THR A 424 14.06 29.85 11.02
C THR A 424 14.55 28.61 11.75
N VAL A 425 15.82 28.58 12.16
CA VAL A 425 16.42 27.41 12.82
C VAL A 425 16.64 27.69 14.30
N GLY A 426 16.06 26.84 15.15
CA GLY A 426 16.22 26.92 16.60
C GLY A 426 17.42 26.12 17.13
N GLN A 427 17.76 25.00 16.48
CA GLN A 427 18.90 24.17 16.88
C GLN A 427 19.52 23.48 15.65
N VAL A 428 20.84 23.32 15.65
CA VAL A 428 21.60 22.51 14.68
C VAL A 428 22.54 21.59 15.44
N TRP A 429 22.74 20.38 14.92
CA TRP A 429 23.82 19.47 15.36
C TRP A 429 24.58 18.94 14.16
N ASN A 430 25.84 18.54 14.38
CA ASN A 430 26.80 18.15 13.33
C ASN A 430 27.07 19.25 12.27
N GLY A 431 26.80 20.51 12.61
CA GLY A 431 27.05 21.68 11.78
C GLY A 431 27.00 22.97 12.60
N GLN A 432 27.43 24.08 12.03
CA GLN A 432 27.44 25.40 12.66
C GLN A 432 26.55 26.35 11.85
N LEU A 433 25.55 26.94 12.49
CA LEU A 433 24.61 27.86 11.84
C LEU A 433 25.14 29.31 11.90
N SER A 434 25.16 29.97 10.76
CA SER A 434 25.37 31.42 10.63
C SER A 434 24.37 32.00 9.64
N GLY A 435 23.40 32.77 10.15
CA GLY A 435 22.26 33.23 9.35
C GLY A 435 21.44 32.06 8.82
N SER A 436 21.28 31.99 7.50
CA SER A 436 20.60 30.88 6.80
C SER A 436 21.56 29.80 6.29
N THR A 437 22.83 29.84 6.68
CA THR A 437 23.86 28.94 6.17
C THR A 437 24.37 28.03 7.28
N VAL A 438 24.47 26.73 7.00
CA VAL A 438 25.08 25.75 7.89
C VAL A 438 26.41 25.28 7.31
N THR A 439 27.49 25.48 8.05
CA THR A 439 28.83 24.99 7.68
C THR A 439 29.19 23.74 8.48
N ASN A 440 30.20 23.00 8.00
CA ASN A 440 30.69 21.79 8.65
C ASN A 440 31.15 22.00 10.10
N ALA A 441 31.06 20.93 10.90
CA ALA A 441 31.79 20.79 12.16
C ALA A 441 33.25 20.36 11.88
N PRO A 442 34.17 20.47 12.86
CA PRO A 442 35.58 20.11 12.63
C PRO A 442 35.81 18.67 12.18
N TYR A 443 35.01 17.72 12.68
CA TYR A 443 35.20 16.28 12.40
C TYR A 443 34.54 15.80 11.11
N ASN A 444 33.65 16.59 10.49
CA ASN A 444 32.96 16.22 9.25
C ASN A 444 33.23 17.20 8.10
N ALA A 445 34.30 17.99 8.21
CA ALA A 445 34.75 18.91 7.16
C ALA A 445 35.13 18.18 5.88
N THR A 446 35.79 17.03 6.01
CA THR A 446 36.27 16.24 4.87
C THR A 446 35.27 15.14 4.53
N VAL A 447 34.80 15.12 3.29
CA VAL A 447 33.94 14.05 2.75
C VAL A 447 34.66 13.46 1.54
N ALA A 448 34.96 12.15 1.59
CA ALA A 448 35.64 11.45 0.51
C ALA A 448 34.80 11.44 -0.78
N ALA A 449 35.45 11.30 -1.94
CA ALA A 449 34.76 11.18 -3.23
C ALA A 449 33.67 10.09 -3.18
N GLY A 450 32.48 10.41 -3.68
CA GLY A 450 31.31 9.52 -3.66
C GLY A 450 30.72 9.22 -2.28
N SER A 451 31.24 9.84 -1.20
CA SER A 451 30.72 9.68 0.16
C SER A 451 29.82 10.83 0.56
N SER A 452 29.15 10.70 1.71
CA SER A 452 28.30 11.74 2.27
C SER A 452 28.49 11.90 3.78
N THR A 453 28.05 13.04 4.29
CA THR A 453 27.90 13.32 5.73
C THR A 453 26.52 13.95 5.98
N THR A 454 26.06 13.94 7.22
CA THR A 454 24.72 14.43 7.57
C THR A 454 24.79 15.36 8.77
N PHE A 455 24.06 16.46 8.68
CA PHE A 455 23.72 17.29 9.83
C PHE A 455 22.22 17.34 10.03
N GLY A 456 21.77 17.73 11.22
CA GLY A 456 20.36 17.88 11.49
C GLY A 456 20.02 19.20 12.14
N LEU A 457 18.76 19.57 12.06
CA LEU A 457 18.24 20.83 12.55
C LEU A 457 16.82 20.69 13.10
N ILE A 458 16.47 21.58 14.02
CA ILE A 458 15.09 21.87 14.42
C ILE A 458 14.76 23.26 13.90
N GLY A 459 13.76 23.35 13.03
CA GLY A 459 13.23 24.60 12.49
C GLY A 459 11.92 25.01 13.16
N ALA A 460 11.61 26.30 13.09
CA ALA A 460 10.34 26.88 13.51
C ALA A 460 9.46 27.18 12.28
N GLY A 461 8.15 27.02 12.43
CA GLY A 461 7.17 27.22 11.36
C GLY A 461 6.95 25.97 10.49
N THR A 462 6.55 26.19 9.25
CA THR A 462 6.27 25.12 8.28
C THR A 462 7.56 24.57 7.69
N ALA A 463 7.69 23.24 7.62
CA ALA A 463 8.86 22.59 7.05
C ALA A 463 9.04 22.94 5.55
N PRO A 464 10.27 23.20 5.08
CA PRO A 464 10.53 23.49 3.67
C PRO A 464 10.41 22.24 2.81
N ALA A 465 10.13 22.43 1.52
CA ALA A 465 10.08 21.34 0.54
C ALA A 465 11.47 20.68 0.35
N PRO A 466 11.55 19.37 0.06
CA PRO A 466 12.81 18.58 0.06
C PRO A 466 13.91 18.99 -0.94
N SER A 467 13.66 19.93 -1.86
CA SER A 467 14.56 20.25 -2.99
C SER A 467 15.19 21.65 -2.95
N ALA A 468 15.10 22.37 -1.83
CA ALA A 468 15.44 23.80 -1.77
C ALA A 468 16.79 24.15 -1.10
N VAL A 469 17.73 23.21 -0.97
CA VAL A 469 19.06 23.46 -0.37
C VAL A 469 20.17 23.42 -1.42
N SER A 470 21.11 24.36 -1.34
CA SER A 470 22.31 24.40 -2.19
C SER A 470 23.56 24.17 -1.37
N CYS A 471 24.49 23.34 -1.88
CA CYS A 471 25.81 23.14 -1.27
C CYS A 471 26.89 23.89 -2.04
N THR A 472 27.86 24.43 -1.31
CA THR A 472 29.13 24.92 -1.85
C THR A 472 30.30 24.32 -1.06
N THR A 473 31.41 24.04 -1.73
CA THR A 473 32.67 23.67 -1.08
C THR A 473 33.31 24.90 -0.43
N GLY A 474 33.91 24.72 0.75
CA GLY A 474 34.59 25.78 1.51
C GLY A 474 36.03 26.02 1.11
#